data_AF-A0A925GK01-F1
#
_entry.id   AF-A0A925GK01-F1
#
_cell.length_a   1.000
_cell.length_b   1.000
_cell.length_c   1.000
_cell.angle_alpha   90.00
_cell.angle_beta   90.00
_cell.angle_gamma   90.00
#
_symmetry.space_group_name_H-M   'P 1'
#
loop_
_entity.id
_entity.type
_entity.pdbx_description
1 polymer ?
#
loop_
_entity_poly.entity_id
_entity_poly.type
_entity_poly.pdbx_seq_one_letter_code
_entity_poly.pdbx_strand_id
1 'polypeptide(L)'
;YKGQYDDEGRARYLKAIAGLEFGDSPAQGLVRGRNFYHAPLGFALTAPAGWQVVNGSEQLAVVNAARDAAMVLRPVPPAAGKTHAEILRNVFKPTQGNTEAAQINGLGATRFTGLRANSQGQQVAVQATVVSGPGDATYLLQFSGKDAQAMQRAAASLREAEGSFRAMTAQDRAAAKPWAIRTVAYPKGGFAELAKASPLANAQQQLRLINGFYAGGEPKPGQLVKVVEAL
;
A
#
# COMPACT_ATOMS: atom_id res chain seq x y z
N TYR A 1 40.55 26.71 14.70
CA TYR A 1 40.41 25.25 14.56
C TYR A 1 38.93 24.89 14.39
N LYS A 2 38.47 24.67 13.15
CA LYS A 2 37.16 24.06 12.86
C LYS A 2 37.41 22.57 12.65
N GLY A 3 37.24 21.79 13.71
CA GLY A 3 37.68 20.40 13.79
C GLY A 3 36.91 19.46 12.88
N GLN A 4 37.63 18.46 12.36
CA GLN A 4 37.20 17.25 11.62
C GLN A 4 36.11 16.38 12.29
N TYR A 5 35.51 16.83 13.39
CA TYR A 5 34.54 16.06 14.19
C TYR A 5 33.22 15.77 13.47
N ASP A 6 32.85 16.59 12.47
CA ASP A 6 31.60 16.41 11.72
C ASP A 6 31.65 15.18 10.78
N ASP A 7 32.83 14.79 10.30
CA ASP A 7 32.97 13.75 9.27
C ASP A 7 33.03 12.33 9.86
N GLU A 8 33.71 12.14 11.00
CA GLU A 8 33.82 10.83 11.65
C GLU A 8 32.48 10.37 12.27
N GLY A 9 31.76 11.30 12.92
CA GLY A 9 30.43 11.04 13.46
C GLY A 9 29.42 10.72 12.36
N ARG A 10 29.47 11.46 11.24
CA ARG A 10 28.64 11.21 10.06
C ARG A 10 28.98 9.87 9.39
N ALA A 11 30.26 9.55 9.21
CA ALA A 11 30.67 8.28 8.63
C ALA A 11 30.24 7.09 9.49
N ARG A 12 30.39 7.19 10.83
CA ARG A 12 29.94 6.16 11.77
C ARG A 12 28.43 5.99 11.75
N TYR A 13 27.67 7.08 11.71
CA TYR A 13 26.22 7.05 11.56
C TYR A 13 25.79 6.38 10.25
N LEU A 14 26.39 6.79 9.12
CA LEU A 14 26.10 6.22 7.80
C LEU A 14 26.39 4.71 7.75
N LYS A 15 27.47 4.26 8.38
CA LYS A 15 27.78 2.83 8.52
C LYS A 15 26.76 2.09 9.39
N ALA A 16 26.26 2.72 10.46
CA ALA A 16 25.29 2.11 11.36
C ALA A 16 23.88 1.94 10.73
N ILE A 17 23.50 2.84 9.81
CA ILE A 17 22.20 2.76 9.12
C ILE A 17 22.25 1.96 7.82
N ALA A 18 23.44 1.59 7.35
CA ALA A 18 23.59 0.79 6.14
C ALA A 18 22.99 -0.60 6.36
N GLY A 19 22.06 -1.00 5.50
CA GLY A 19 21.32 -2.25 5.59
C GLY A 19 19.98 -2.15 6.34
N LEU A 20 19.63 -0.98 6.90
CA LEU A 20 18.28 -0.78 7.43
C LEU A 20 17.24 -0.86 6.32
N GLU A 21 16.13 -1.55 6.59
CA GLU A 21 14.99 -1.62 5.67
C GLU A 21 14.42 -0.21 5.43
N PHE A 22 14.00 0.04 4.19
CA PHE A 22 13.45 1.31 3.75
C PHE A 22 12.03 1.11 3.20
N GLY A 23 11.07 1.89 3.71
CA GLY A 23 9.67 1.85 3.27
C GLY A 23 8.83 0.84 4.06
N ASP A 24 7.88 0.20 3.39
CA ASP A 24 6.98 -0.77 4.02
C ASP A 24 7.72 -2.05 4.46
N SER A 25 7.24 -2.68 5.52
CA SER A 25 7.75 -3.98 5.97
C SER A 25 7.22 -5.11 5.07
N PRO A 26 8.05 -6.05 4.61
CA PRO A 26 7.59 -7.23 3.86
C PRO A 26 6.51 -8.04 4.58
N ALA A 27 6.54 -8.04 5.91
CA ALA A 27 5.55 -8.74 6.75
C ALA A 27 4.16 -8.09 6.67
N GLN A 28 4.10 -6.77 6.47
CA GLN A 28 2.87 -5.98 6.32
C GLN A 28 2.48 -5.76 4.85
N GLY A 29 3.30 -6.25 3.91
CA GLY A 29 3.15 -6.02 2.48
C GLY A 29 3.85 -4.76 2.00
N LEU A 30 4.04 -4.68 0.68
CA LEU A 30 4.92 -3.71 0.02
C LEU A 30 4.17 -2.94 -1.05
N VAL A 31 4.25 -1.61 -1.02
CA VAL A 31 3.73 -0.74 -2.10
C VAL A 31 4.83 -0.45 -3.13
N ARG A 32 4.51 -0.67 -4.42
CA ARG A 32 5.37 -0.39 -5.57
C ARG A 32 4.57 0.38 -6.61
N GLY A 33 4.66 1.71 -6.56
CA GLY A 33 3.83 2.59 -7.38
C GLY A 33 2.35 2.41 -7.05
N ARG A 34 1.57 1.88 -7.99
CA ARG A 34 0.14 1.55 -7.77
C ARG A 34 -0.08 0.12 -7.26
N ASN A 35 0.95 -0.71 -7.26
CA ASN A 35 0.82 -2.12 -6.89
C ASN A 35 1.08 -2.32 -5.41
N PHE A 36 0.35 -3.24 -4.82
CA PHE A 36 0.54 -3.75 -3.48
C PHE A 36 0.78 -5.25 -3.54
N TYR A 37 1.73 -5.72 -2.75
CA TYR A 37 2.10 -7.13 -2.66
C TYR A 37 2.18 -7.56 -1.21
N HIS A 38 1.46 -8.62 -0.83
CA HIS A 38 1.54 -9.19 0.50
C HIS A 38 2.04 -10.63 0.44
N ALA A 39 3.36 -10.81 0.36
CA ALA A 39 3.98 -12.13 0.16
C ALA A 39 3.54 -13.20 1.19
N PRO A 40 3.46 -12.92 2.52
CA PRO A 40 2.97 -13.89 3.49
C PRO A 40 1.52 -14.37 3.27
N LEU A 41 0.66 -13.49 2.75
CA LEU A 41 -0.76 -13.76 2.50
C LEU A 41 -1.04 -14.13 1.04
N GLY A 42 -0.02 -14.10 0.19
CA GLY A 42 -0.06 -14.57 -1.18
C GLY A 42 -0.92 -13.76 -2.15
N PHE A 43 -1.34 -12.53 -1.82
CA PHE A 43 -2.18 -11.71 -2.70
C PHE A 43 -1.49 -10.42 -3.18
N ALA A 44 -1.97 -9.93 -4.33
CA ALA A 44 -1.60 -8.65 -4.92
C ALA A 44 -2.86 -7.84 -5.21
N LEU A 45 -2.68 -6.52 -5.26
CA LEU A 45 -3.74 -5.56 -5.57
C LEU A 45 -3.15 -4.35 -6.30
N THR A 46 -3.89 -3.76 -7.24
CA THR A 46 -3.44 -2.60 -8.01
C THR A 46 -4.43 -1.46 -7.91
N ALA A 47 -3.97 -0.30 -7.46
CA ALA A 47 -4.78 0.91 -7.42
C ALA A 47 -5.09 1.42 -8.84
N PRO A 48 -6.30 1.99 -9.07
CA PRO A 48 -6.64 2.67 -10.31
C PRO A 48 -5.72 3.85 -10.62
N ALA A 49 -5.77 4.36 -11.85
CA ALA A 49 -4.94 5.50 -12.24
C ALA A 49 -5.31 6.74 -11.42
N GLY A 50 -4.31 7.43 -10.85
CA GLY A 50 -4.52 8.57 -9.97
C GLY A 50 -4.95 8.22 -8.53
N TRP A 51 -5.09 6.93 -8.20
CA TRP A 51 -5.35 6.46 -6.85
C TRP A 51 -4.07 5.98 -6.17
N GLN A 52 -4.10 5.93 -4.85
CA GLN A 52 -2.96 5.64 -3.99
C GLN A 52 -3.27 4.42 -3.14
N VAL A 53 -2.28 3.54 -2.95
CA VAL A 53 -2.35 2.52 -1.91
C VAL A 53 -1.76 3.09 -0.63
N VAL A 54 -2.48 2.96 0.47
CA VAL A 54 -2.04 3.29 1.82
C VAL A 54 -2.00 1.99 2.62
N ASN A 55 -0.80 1.53 2.94
CA ASN A 55 -0.59 0.35 3.77
C ASN A 55 -0.63 0.74 5.25
N GLY A 56 -1.64 0.27 5.98
CA GLY A 56 -1.72 0.39 7.44
C GLY A 56 -1.39 -0.93 8.11
N SER A 57 -1.11 -0.90 9.42
CA SER A 57 -0.74 -2.09 10.19
C SER A 57 -1.81 -3.20 10.19
N GLU A 58 -3.10 -2.83 10.07
CA GLU A 58 -4.24 -3.75 10.16
C GLU A 58 -5.12 -3.78 8.90
N GLN A 59 -4.95 -2.80 8.00
CA GLN A 59 -5.80 -2.63 6.83
C GLN A 59 -5.05 -1.98 5.67
N LEU A 60 -5.46 -2.33 4.46
CA LEU A 60 -5.00 -1.75 3.23
C LEU A 60 -6.09 -0.81 2.68
N ALA A 61 -5.76 0.44 2.40
CA ALA A 61 -6.70 1.37 1.78
C ALA A 61 -6.25 1.76 0.37
N VAL A 62 -7.19 1.80 -0.57
CA VAL A 62 -7.01 2.34 -1.91
C VAL A 62 -7.83 3.61 -2.00
N VAL A 63 -7.17 4.77 -2.07
CA VAL A 63 -7.77 6.09 -1.87
C VAL A 63 -7.60 6.94 -3.13
N ASN A 64 -8.64 7.69 -3.50
CA ASN A 64 -8.58 8.57 -4.66
C ASN A 64 -7.77 9.84 -4.38
N ALA A 65 -7.40 10.56 -5.45
CA ALA A 65 -6.62 11.79 -5.35
C ALA A 65 -7.29 12.87 -4.47
N ALA A 66 -8.62 12.98 -4.54
CA ALA A 66 -9.40 13.94 -3.75
C ALA A 66 -9.57 13.55 -2.27
N ARG A 67 -9.22 12.30 -1.91
CA ARG A 67 -9.39 11.70 -0.58
C ARG A 67 -10.84 11.73 -0.07
N ASP A 68 -11.80 11.71 -0.99
CA ASP A 68 -13.24 11.67 -0.69
C ASP A 68 -13.86 10.31 -1.02
N ALA A 69 -13.08 9.34 -1.51
CA ALA A 69 -13.52 7.96 -1.72
C ALA A 69 -12.37 6.95 -1.50
N ALA A 70 -12.71 5.78 -0.96
CA ALA A 70 -11.76 4.72 -0.69
C ALA A 70 -12.38 3.33 -0.72
N MET A 71 -11.57 2.34 -1.10
CA MET A 71 -11.79 0.91 -0.81
C MET A 71 -10.84 0.49 0.30
N VAL A 72 -11.37 -0.09 1.38
CA VAL A 72 -10.58 -0.61 2.50
C VAL A 72 -10.67 -2.12 2.49
N LEU A 73 -9.52 -2.78 2.37
CA LEU A 73 -9.35 -4.22 2.45
C LEU A 73 -8.82 -4.59 3.84
N ARG A 74 -9.48 -5.58 4.48
CA ARG A 74 -9.03 -6.17 5.74
C ARG A 74 -9.20 -7.69 5.73
N PRO A 75 -8.32 -8.45 6.41
CA PRO A 75 -8.57 -9.86 6.66
C PRO A 75 -9.84 -10.02 7.51
N VAL A 76 -10.60 -11.07 7.24
CA VAL A 76 -11.78 -11.41 8.03
C VAL A 76 -11.33 -12.23 9.25
N PRO A 77 -11.68 -11.81 10.48
CA PRO A 77 -11.34 -12.59 11.66
C PRO A 77 -12.14 -13.90 11.69
N PRO A 78 -11.58 -15.02 12.20
CA PRO A 78 -12.27 -16.31 12.25
C PRO A 78 -13.64 -16.27 12.93
N ALA A 79 -13.82 -15.40 13.92
CA ALA A 79 -15.08 -15.21 14.63
C ALA A 79 -16.23 -14.62 13.78
N ALA A 80 -15.93 -14.06 12.60
CA ALA A 80 -16.96 -13.46 11.74
C ALA A 80 -17.81 -14.50 11.00
N GLY A 81 -17.39 -15.76 10.92
CA GLY A 81 -18.11 -16.84 10.25
C GLY A 81 -17.28 -17.53 9.18
N LYS A 82 -17.80 -18.63 8.64
CA LYS A 82 -17.11 -19.46 7.65
C LYS A 82 -17.59 -19.20 6.22
N THR A 83 -18.85 -18.80 6.06
CA THR A 83 -19.42 -18.50 4.74
C THR A 83 -19.48 -16.99 4.50
N HIS A 84 -19.44 -16.56 3.23
CA HIS A 84 -19.56 -15.15 2.88
C HIS A 84 -20.85 -14.52 3.44
N ALA A 85 -21.96 -15.26 3.41
CA ALA A 85 -23.24 -14.80 3.95
C ALA A 85 -23.20 -14.59 5.47
N GLU A 86 -22.59 -15.51 6.21
CA GLU A 86 -22.38 -15.36 7.67
C GLU A 86 -21.51 -14.15 7.98
N ILE A 87 -20.39 -13.99 7.26
CA ILE A 87 -19.45 -12.88 7.44
C ILE A 87 -20.18 -11.55 7.22
N LEU A 88 -20.90 -11.40 6.11
CA LEU A 88 -21.67 -10.18 5.82
C LEU A 88 -22.69 -9.88 6.91
N ARG A 89 -23.45 -10.89 7.34
CA ARG A 89 -24.46 -10.75 8.40
C ARG A 89 -23.83 -10.34 9.74
N ASN A 90 -22.74 -10.98 10.14
CA ASN A 90 -22.12 -10.77 11.45
C ASN A 90 -21.33 -9.45 11.51
N VAL A 91 -20.67 -9.07 10.41
CA VAL A 91 -19.85 -7.85 10.33
C VAL A 91 -20.73 -6.60 10.20
N PHE A 92 -21.74 -6.62 9.32
CA PHE A 92 -22.53 -5.42 9.04
C PHE A 92 -23.83 -5.33 9.81
N LYS A 93 -24.39 -6.46 10.25
CA LYS A 93 -25.73 -6.56 10.86
C LYS A 93 -26.76 -5.75 10.05
N PRO A 94 -26.89 -6.05 8.75
CA PRO A 94 -27.68 -5.21 7.86
C PRO A 94 -29.15 -5.25 8.24
N THR A 95 -29.81 -4.11 8.13
CA THR A 95 -31.27 -3.97 8.29
C THR A 95 -31.99 -4.28 6.99
N GLN A 96 -31.34 -4.01 5.86
CA GLN A 96 -31.80 -4.29 4.50
C GLN A 96 -30.58 -4.51 3.60
N GLY A 97 -30.75 -5.23 2.49
CA GLY A 97 -29.73 -5.33 1.46
C GLY A 97 -29.85 -6.60 0.63
N ASN A 98 -29.05 -6.63 -0.43
CA ASN A 98 -28.96 -7.76 -1.35
C ASN A 98 -27.52 -8.23 -1.45
N THR A 99 -27.37 -9.53 -1.72
CA THR A 99 -26.09 -10.13 -2.06
C THR A 99 -26.08 -10.58 -3.51
N GLU A 100 -24.92 -10.48 -4.14
CA GLU A 100 -24.68 -10.94 -5.52
C GLU A 100 -23.43 -11.81 -5.52
N ALA A 101 -23.54 -13.03 -6.05
CA ALA A 101 -22.38 -13.88 -6.27
C ALA A 101 -21.50 -13.28 -7.38
N ALA A 102 -20.19 -13.29 -7.17
CA ALA A 102 -19.22 -12.75 -8.11
C ALA A 102 -17.96 -13.61 -8.16
N GLN A 103 -17.12 -13.35 -9.16
CA GLN A 103 -15.74 -13.81 -9.18
C GLN A 103 -14.79 -12.65 -9.45
N ILE A 104 -13.64 -12.68 -8.78
CA ILE A 104 -12.57 -11.68 -8.94
C ILE A 104 -11.30 -12.45 -9.28
N ASN A 105 -10.84 -12.39 -10.54
CA ASN A 105 -9.66 -13.12 -11.00
C ASN A 105 -9.68 -14.62 -10.65
N GLY A 106 -10.83 -15.27 -10.82
CA GLY A 106 -11.04 -16.70 -10.49
C GLY A 106 -11.28 -16.98 -9.00
N LEU A 107 -11.24 -15.96 -8.14
CA LEU A 107 -11.54 -16.07 -6.72
C LEU A 107 -13.03 -15.89 -6.47
N GLY A 108 -13.63 -16.79 -5.69
CA GLY A 108 -15.03 -16.69 -5.28
C GLY A 108 -15.27 -15.43 -4.46
N ALA A 109 -16.32 -14.69 -4.79
CA ALA A 109 -16.67 -13.45 -4.10
C ALA A 109 -18.18 -13.31 -3.91
N THR A 110 -18.57 -12.49 -2.94
CA THR A 110 -19.96 -12.09 -2.72
C THR A 110 -20.00 -10.60 -2.44
N ARG A 111 -20.68 -9.88 -3.33
CA ARG A 111 -20.93 -8.45 -3.20
C ARG A 111 -22.17 -8.23 -2.37
N PHE A 112 -22.15 -7.17 -1.58
CA PHE A 112 -23.24 -6.76 -0.72
C PHE A 112 -23.49 -5.26 -0.91
N THR A 113 -24.75 -4.90 -1.10
CA THR A 113 -25.22 -3.52 -1.04
C THR A 113 -26.46 -3.47 -0.16
N GLY A 114 -26.46 -2.59 0.84
CA GLY A 114 -27.58 -2.50 1.77
C GLY A 114 -27.45 -1.35 2.76
N LEU A 115 -28.26 -1.44 3.82
CA LEU A 115 -28.32 -0.49 4.91
C LEU A 115 -27.97 -1.19 6.23
N ARG A 116 -27.36 -0.45 7.16
CA ARG A 116 -27.21 -0.85 8.57
C ARG A 116 -27.55 0.33 9.48
N ALA A 117 -27.91 0.03 10.72
CA ALA A 117 -27.95 1.05 11.76
C ALA A 117 -26.53 1.39 12.23
N ASN A 118 -26.22 2.68 12.36
CA ASN A 118 -25.05 3.14 13.11
C ASN A 118 -25.34 3.16 14.63
N SER A 119 -24.37 3.57 15.45
CA SER A 119 -24.52 3.63 16.92
C SER A 119 -25.60 4.62 17.38
N GLN A 120 -26.01 5.56 16.54
CA GLN A 120 -27.07 6.53 16.79
C GLN A 120 -28.43 6.05 16.23
N GLY A 121 -28.52 4.84 15.69
CA GLY A 121 -29.74 4.28 15.10
C GLY A 121 -30.05 4.78 13.67
N GLN A 122 -29.20 5.63 13.10
CA GLN A 122 -29.39 6.13 11.73
C GLN A 122 -29.05 5.04 10.72
N GLN A 123 -29.86 4.94 9.66
CA GLN A 123 -29.58 4.03 8.53
C GLN A 123 -28.45 4.61 7.67
N VAL A 124 -27.38 3.84 7.50
CA VAL A 124 -26.23 4.18 6.66
C VAL A 124 -26.04 3.14 5.57
N ALA A 125 -25.75 3.60 4.35
CA ALA A 125 -25.47 2.74 3.23
C ALA A 125 -24.14 2.01 3.40
N VAL A 126 -24.12 0.74 3.01
CA VAL A 126 -22.93 -0.11 3.02
C VAL A 126 -22.82 -0.76 1.65
N GLN A 127 -21.62 -0.66 1.08
CA GLN A 127 -21.19 -1.45 -0.06
C GLN A 127 -19.92 -2.19 0.33
N ALA A 128 -19.91 -3.51 0.14
CA ALA A 128 -18.76 -4.32 0.45
C ALA A 128 -18.72 -5.60 -0.38
N THR A 129 -17.54 -6.21 -0.44
CA THR A 129 -17.31 -7.51 -1.07
C THR A 129 -16.53 -8.40 -0.12
N VAL A 130 -17.05 -9.60 0.11
CA VAL A 130 -16.28 -10.68 0.74
C VAL A 130 -15.66 -11.52 -0.37
N VAL A 131 -14.35 -11.73 -0.33
CA VAL A 131 -13.61 -12.53 -1.33
C VAL A 131 -12.79 -13.61 -0.63
N SER A 132 -12.91 -14.85 -1.13
CA SER A 132 -12.04 -15.95 -0.74
C SER A 132 -10.69 -15.75 -1.41
N GLY A 133 -9.64 -15.53 -0.63
CA GLY A 133 -8.29 -15.29 -1.12
C GLY A 133 -7.38 -16.52 -1.05
N PRO A 134 -6.09 -16.32 -1.35
CA PRO A 134 -5.08 -17.38 -1.26
C PRO A 134 -4.91 -17.91 0.17
N GLY A 135 -4.57 -19.20 0.31
CA GLY A 135 -4.28 -19.82 1.60
C GLY A 135 -5.49 -19.92 2.54
N ASP A 136 -6.69 -20.11 1.99
CA ASP A 136 -7.99 -20.18 2.70
C ASP A 136 -8.34 -18.92 3.53
N ALA A 137 -7.59 -17.83 3.34
CA ALA A 137 -7.88 -16.55 3.97
C ALA A 137 -9.08 -15.88 3.28
N THR A 138 -9.97 -15.27 4.06
CA THR A 138 -11.09 -14.48 3.53
C THR A 138 -10.84 -13.00 3.79
N TYR A 139 -11.14 -12.17 2.80
CA TYR A 139 -10.94 -10.71 2.89
C TYR A 139 -12.26 -9.97 2.71
N LEU A 140 -12.37 -8.84 3.39
CA LEU A 140 -13.48 -7.91 3.25
C LEU A 140 -12.99 -6.61 2.62
N LEU A 141 -13.55 -6.27 1.47
CA LEU A 141 -13.31 -5.04 0.74
C LEU A 141 -14.53 -4.15 0.95
N GLN A 142 -14.40 -3.10 1.77
CA GLN A 142 -15.48 -2.17 2.06
C GLN A 142 -15.27 -0.87 1.28
N PHE A 143 -16.31 -0.40 0.61
CA PHE A 143 -16.28 0.85 -0.16
C PHE A 143 -16.86 1.99 0.66
N SER A 144 -16.26 3.18 0.50
CA SER A 144 -16.69 4.38 1.19
C SER A 144 -16.51 5.60 0.32
N GLY A 145 -17.44 6.55 0.44
CA GLY A 145 -17.35 7.90 -0.09
C GLY A 145 -17.75 8.88 1.00
N LYS A 146 -17.22 10.10 0.94
CA LYS A 146 -17.57 11.21 1.86
C LYS A 146 -19.08 11.50 1.82
N ASP A 147 -19.67 11.38 0.64
CA ASP A 147 -21.09 11.52 0.38
C ASP A 147 -21.50 10.62 -0.81
N ALA A 148 -22.80 10.59 -1.12
CA ALA A 148 -23.35 9.78 -2.21
C ALA A 148 -22.80 10.18 -3.59
N GLN A 149 -22.49 11.46 -3.81
CA GLN A 149 -21.96 11.93 -5.09
C GLN A 149 -20.50 11.51 -5.28
N ALA A 150 -19.67 11.63 -4.23
CA ALA A 150 -18.30 11.13 -4.21
C ALA A 150 -18.27 9.63 -4.48
N MET A 151 -19.15 8.88 -3.81
CA MET A 151 -19.29 7.43 -4.03
C MET A 151 -19.69 7.11 -5.48
N GLN A 152 -20.66 7.84 -6.04
CA GLN A 152 -21.10 7.65 -7.43
C GLN A 152 -19.98 7.96 -8.44
N ARG A 153 -19.24 9.06 -8.26
CA ARG A 153 -18.10 9.44 -9.13
C ARG A 153 -16.99 8.40 -9.07
N ALA A 154 -16.74 7.83 -7.88
CA ALA A 154 -15.67 6.88 -7.64
C ALA A 154 -16.03 5.43 -8.02
N ALA A 155 -17.30 5.13 -8.29
CA ALA A 155 -17.81 3.77 -8.44
C ALA A 155 -16.99 2.94 -9.45
N ALA A 156 -16.73 3.46 -10.66
CA ALA A 156 -15.98 2.73 -11.67
C ALA A 156 -14.54 2.39 -11.22
N SER A 157 -13.83 3.36 -10.63
CA SER A 157 -12.46 3.13 -10.12
C SER A 157 -12.44 2.19 -8.92
N LEU A 158 -13.43 2.26 -8.03
CA LEU A 158 -13.54 1.31 -6.91
C LEU A 158 -13.79 -0.12 -7.40
N ARG A 159 -14.53 -0.29 -8.49
CA ARG A 159 -14.74 -1.58 -9.16
C ARG A 159 -13.49 -2.07 -9.87
N GLU A 160 -12.71 -1.19 -10.49
CA GLU A 160 -11.39 -1.51 -11.03
C GLU A 160 -10.43 -1.98 -9.92
N ALA A 161 -10.40 -1.27 -8.78
CA ALA A 161 -9.60 -1.66 -7.63
C ALA A 161 -10.01 -3.03 -7.07
N GLU A 162 -11.32 -3.27 -6.89
CA GLU A 162 -11.87 -4.58 -6.51
C GLU A 162 -11.42 -5.66 -7.51
N GLY A 163 -11.60 -5.40 -8.80
CA GLY A 163 -11.26 -6.30 -9.90
C GLY A 163 -9.76 -6.60 -10.03
N SER A 164 -8.88 -5.84 -9.37
CA SER A 164 -7.44 -6.06 -9.39
C SER A 164 -6.95 -7.05 -8.32
N PHE A 165 -7.77 -7.38 -7.32
CA PHE A 165 -7.39 -8.29 -6.25
C PHE A 165 -7.19 -9.70 -6.80
N ARG A 166 -6.02 -10.29 -6.55
CA ARG A 166 -5.68 -11.61 -7.09
C ARG A 166 -4.60 -12.31 -6.28
N ALA A 167 -4.42 -13.61 -6.53
CA ALA A 167 -3.25 -14.32 -6.08
C ALA A 167 -1.96 -13.75 -6.72
N MET A 168 -0.86 -13.80 -5.97
CA MET A 168 0.47 -13.43 -6.46
C MET A 168 1.00 -14.46 -7.46
N THR A 169 1.53 -13.95 -8.56
CA THR A 169 2.34 -14.68 -9.54
C THR A 169 3.78 -14.83 -9.05
N ALA A 170 4.60 -15.57 -9.79
CA ALA A 170 6.04 -15.63 -9.55
C ALA A 170 6.70 -14.25 -9.75
N GLN A 171 6.24 -13.47 -10.73
CA GLN A 171 6.76 -12.12 -11.00
C GLN A 171 6.44 -11.17 -9.84
N ASP A 172 5.26 -11.27 -9.24
CA ASP A 172 4.91 -10.44 -8.08
C ASP A 172 5.80 -10.76 -6.88
N ARG A 173 6.10 -12.05 -6.65
CA ARG A 173 7.02 -12.45 -5.57
C ARG A 173 8.43 -11.89 -5.79
N ALA A 174 8.89 -11.86 -7.04
CA ALA A 174 10.16 -11.24 -7.38
C ALA A 174 10.12 -9.71 -7.21
N ALA A 175 8.98 -9.06 -7.44
CA ALA A 175 8.81 -7.61 -7.23
C ALA A 175 8.60 -7.24 -5.74
N ALA A 176 8.10 -8.17 -4.93
CA ALA A 176 7.84 -8.01 -3.49
C ALA A 176 9.12 -8.16 -2.64
N LYS A 177 10.21 -7.54 -3.09
CA LYS A 177 11.49 -7.51 -2.37
C LYS A 177 11.59 -6.28 -1.47
N PRO A 178 12.03 -6.41 -0.21
CA PRO A 178 12.31 -5.26 0.63
C PRO A 178 13.34 -4.34 -0.03
N TRP A 179 13.25 -3.06 0.30
CA TRP A 179 14.29 -2.10 -0.04
C TRP A 179 15.15 -1.83 1.19
N ALA A 180 16.42 -1.50 0.99
CA ALA A 180 17.33 -1.17 2.07
C ALA A 180 18.10 0.11 1.77
N ILE A 181 18.50 0.80 2.84
CA ILE A 181 19.42 1.92 2.76
C ILE A 181 20.83 1.38 2.55
N ARG A 182 21.51 1.84 1.51
CA ARG A 182 22.95 1.64 1.30
C ARG A 182 23.65 2.99 1.29
N THR A 183 24.97 2.95 1.40
CA THR A 183 25.81 4.13 1.35
C THR A 183 26.81 3.99 0.23
N VAL A 184 26.84 4.97 -0.67
CA VAL A 184 27.78 5.01 -1.80
C VAL A 184 28.51 6.35 -1.81
N ALA A 185 29.69 6.38 -2.41
CA ALA A 185 30.38 7.63 -2.68
C ALA A 185 29.61 8.44 -3.72
N TYR A 186 29.38 9.74 -3.46
CA TYR A 186 28.64 10.61 -4.36
C TYR A 186 29.37 10.74 -5.70
N PRO A 187 28.75 10.38 -6.85
CA PRO A 187 29.42 10.37 -8.14
C PRO A 187 29.45 11.76 -8.75
N LYS A 188 30.29 11.94 -9.79
CA LYS A 188 30.35 13.21 -10.54
C LYS A 188 29.05 13.51 -11.30
N GLY A 189 28.30 12.51 -11.76
CA GLY A 189 26.99 12.69 -12.37
C GLY A 189 25.86 12.93 -11.35
N GLY A 190 26.19 13.00 -10.07
CA GLY A 190 25.32 13.43 -8.98
C GLY A 190 24.12 12.53 -8.70
N PHE A 191 23.09 13.08 -8.07
CA PHE A 191 21.88 12.31 -7.74
C PHE A 191 21.13 11.79 -8.98
N ALA A 192 21.27 12.45 -10.13
CA ALA A 192 20.69 11.99 -11.39
C ALA A 192 21.31 10.65 -11.84
N GLU A 193 22.60 10.44 -11.59
CA GLU A 193 23.28 9.17 -11.87
C GLU A 193 22.82 8.09 -10.89
N LEU A 194 22.82 8.39 -9.58
CA LEU A 194 22.39 7.45 -8.54
C LEU A 194 20.92 7.03 -8.70
N ALA A 195 20.07 7.94 -9.17
CA ALA A 195 18.65 7.68 -9.40
C ALA A 195 18.40 6.56 -10.43
N LYS A 196 19.33 6.31 -11.37
CA LYS A 196 19.17 5.29 -12.43
C LYS A 196 19.13 3.86 -11.88
N ALA A 197 19.80 3.62 -10.75
CA ALA A 197 19.85 2.31 -10.10
C ALA A 197 18.83 2.17 -8.96
N SER A 198 18.13 3.24 -8.61
CA SER A 198 17.22 3.26 -7.47
C SER A 198 15.84 2.72 -7.85
N PRO A 199 15.18 1.91 -7.00
CA PRO A 199 13.83 1.40 -7.25
C PRO A 199 12.73 2.42 -6.91
N LEU A 200 13.10 3.60 -6.43
CA LEU A 200 12.18 4.66 -5.99
C LEU A 200 11.50 5.36 -7.16
N ALA A 201 10.21 5.69 -7.01
CA ALA A 201 9.55 6.65 -7.88
C ALA A 201 10.08 8.07 -7.61
N ASN A 202 10.30 8.87 -8.65
CA ASN A 202 10.96 10.19 -8.53
C ASN A 202 12.28 10.10 -7.76
N ALA A 203 13.09 9.08 -8.10
CA ALA A 203 14.27 8.67 -7.34
C ALA A 203 15.22 9.83 -7.04
N GLN A 204 15.53 10.69 -8.00
CA GLN A 204 16.44 11.81 -7.78
C GLN A 204 15.94 12.75 -6.66
N GLN A 205 14.66 13.12 -6.66
CA GLN A 205 14.08 14.00 -5.64
C GLN A 205 14.05 13.31 -4.27
N GLN A 206 13.72 12.02 -4.21
CA GLN A 206 13.72 11.27 -2.96
C GLN A 206 15.12 11.06 -2.39
N LEU A 207 16.11 10.76 -3.25
CA LEU A 207 17.51 10.67 -2.85
C LEU A 207 18.04 12.01 -2.33
N ARG A 208 17.67 13.13 -2.95
CA ARG A 208 17.97 14.48 -2.43
C ARG A 208 17.31 14.69 -1.06
N LEU A 209 16.05 14.30 -0.88
CA LEU A 209 15.34 14.43 0.39
C LEU A 209 16.00 13.65 1.52
N ILE A 210 16.24 12.34 1.34
CA ILE A 210 16.84 11.52 2.41
C ILE A 210 18.24 12.01 2.76
N ASN A 211 18.97 12.61 1.82
CA ASN A 211 20.31 13.17 2.06
C ASN A 211 20.31 14.64 2.53
N GLY A 212 19.16 15.28 2.70
CA GLY A 212 19.07 16.66 3.20
C GLY A 212 19.31 17.75 2.14
N PHE A 213 19.29 17.41 0.85
CA PHE A 213 19.54 18.32 -0.28
C PHE A 213 18.25 18.72 -1.02
N TYR A 214 17.06 18.47 -0.48
CA TYR A 214 15.79 18.76 -1.16
C TYR A 214 15.68 20.23 -1.61
N ALA A 215 16.01 21.18 -0.73
CA ALA A 215 15.91 22.61 -0.98
C ALA A 215 16.99 23.19 -1.92
N GLY A 216 18.00 22.41 -2.31
CA GLY A 216 19.11 22.89 -3.15
C GLY A 216 20.47 22.38 -2.68
N GLY A 217 21.51 22.67 -3.47
CA GLY A 217 22.88 22.22 -3.21
C GLY A 217 23.14 20.77 -3.61
N GLU A 218 24.43 20.39 -3.57
CA GLU A 218 24.90 19.04 -3.90
C GLU A 218 26.03 18.63 -2.94
N PRO A 219 26.13 17.34 -2.56
CA PRO A 219 27.29 16.79 -1.87
C PRO A 219 28.57 16.96 -2.68
N LYS A 220 29.72 16.92 -2.01
CA LYS A 220 31.01 16.87 -2.73
C LYS A 220 31.18 15.49 -3.37
N PRO A 221 31.73 15.38 -4.61
CA PRO A 221 32.09 14.07 -5.16
C PRO A 221 32.97 13.28 -4.19
N GLY A 222 32.69 11.99 -4.03
CA GLY A 222 33.34 11.11 -3.05
C GLY A 222 32.72 11.10 -1.66
N GLN A 223 31.90 12.11 -1.31
CA GLN A 223 31.19 12.15 -0.03
C GLN A 223 30.18 11.00 0.06
N LEU A 224 30.17 10.25 1.16
CA LEU A 224 29.18 9.20 1.35
C LEU A 224 27.76 9.79 1.41
N VAL A 225 26.85 9.20 0.63
CA VAL A 225 25.43 9.52 0.58
C VAL A 225 24.59 8.25 0.69
N LYS A 226 23.38 8.40 1.21
CA LYS A 226 22.38 7.34 1.31
C LYS A 226 21.75 7.10 -0.06
N VAL A 227 21.61 5.84 -0.46
CA VAL A 227 20.82 5.38 -1.60
C VAL A 227 19.86 4.29 -1.15
N VAL A 228 18.85 4.02 -1.96
CA VAL A 228 17.89 2.94 -1.74
C VAL A 228 18.04 1.93 -2.86
N GLU A 229 18.17 0.66 -2.49
CA GLU A 229 18.34 -0.48 -3.39
C GLU A 229 17.36 -1.60 -3.02
N ALA A 230 17.00 -2.45 -3.98
CA ALA A 230 16.21 -3.65 -3.73
C ALA A 230 17.10 -4.79 -3.22
N LEU A 231 16.64 -5.53 -2.22
CA LEU A 231 17.33 -6.70 -1.65
C LEU A 231 17.20 -7.97 -2.51
#